data_AF-A0A961H959-F1
#
_entry.id   AF-A0A961H959-F1
#
_cell.length_a   1.000
_cell.length_b   1.000
_cell.length_c   1.000
_cell.angle_alpha   90.00
_cell.angle_beta   90.00
_cell.angle_gamma   90.00
#
_symmetry.space_group_name_H-M   'P 1'
#
loop_
_entity.id
_entity.type
_entity.pdbx_description
1 polymer ?
#
loop_
_entity_poly.entity_id
_entity_poly.type
_entity_poly.pdbx_seq_one_letter_code
_entity_poly.pdbx_strand_id
1 'polypeptide(L)'
;MEATDDSKGVGRTAGDSAAAVLVAAADETGAPAVRKAPIHPAAEYFSARLQELVAAWDVRNLETGRTRKLTPLGLQRLLAERAPELPVSPSQMYRYFHGQTAPSVNVVYELADLFGVAPNHFVPKEFLPEA
;
A
#
# COMPACT_ATOMS: atom_id res chain seq x y z
N MET A 1 2.56 48.44 34.66
CA MET A 1 1.86 47.86 33.49
C MET A 1 2.82 48.05 32.31
N GLU A 2 3.74 47.13 32.01
CA GLU A 2 3.54 45.68 31.80
C GLU A 2 2.47 45.48 30.72
N ALA A 3 2.70 44.94 29.52
CA ALA A 3 3.84 44.24 28.93
C ALA A 3 3.83 44.40 27.40
N THR A 4 4.97 44.04 26.80
CA THR A 4 5.26 43.74 25.39
C THR A 4 4.23 42.86 24.69
N ASP A 5 3.94 43.10 23.40
CA ASP A 5 3.90 42.05 22.35
C ASP A 5 3.69 42.69 20.95
N ASP A 6 4.66 42.54 20.05
CA ASP A 6 4.39 42.51 18.60
C ASP A 6 5.59 41.87 17.88
N SER A 7 5.66 40.55 17.93
CA SER A 7 6.66 39.74 17.24
C SER A 7 6.12 39.18 15.93
N LYS A 8 6.56 39.79 14.83
CA LYS A 8 7.01 39.21 13.55
C LYS A 8 6.84 37.68 13.41
N GLY A 9 5.96 37.24 12.51
CA GLY A 9 5.86 35.85 12.03
C GLY A 9 6.08 35.74 10.51
N VAL A 10 7.25 35.23 10.13
CA VAL A 10 7.70 34.92 8.76
C VAL A 10 7.15 33.55 8.32
N GLY A 11 6.95 33.37 7.01
CA GLY A 11 6.21 32.24 6.44
C GLY A 11 6.95 30.91 6.21
N ARG A 12 6.19 30.06 5.51
CA ARG A 12 6.56 28.91 4.64
C ARG A 12 6.88 27.54 5.26
N THR A 13 6.47 26.55 4.46
CA THR A 13 6.72 25.09 4.45
C THR A 13 5.72 24.30 5.30
N ALA A 14 4.83 23.47 4.74
CA ALA A 14 4.96 22.37 3.77
C ALA A 14 5.87 21.25 4.28
N GLY A 15 5.23 20.17 4.73
CA GLY A 15 5.83 18.85 4.86
C GLY A 15 6.31 18.52 6.28
N ASP A 16 5.44 17.90 7.07
CA ASP A 16 5.91 16.80 7.93
C ASP A 16 4.74 15.92 8.39
N SER A 17 4.76 14.65 8.01
CA SER A 17 4.11 13.56 8.74
C SER A 17 4.68 12.24 8.27
N ALA A 18 5.84 11.94 8.86
CA ALA A 18 6.19 10.65 9.47
C ALA A 18 5.96 9.39 8.62
N ALA A 19 6.96 9.04 7.82
CA ALA A 19 7.23 7.66 7.43
C ALA A 19 8.61 7.24 7.95
N ALA A 20 8.59 6.41 8.99
CA ALA A 20 9.59 5.43 9.42
C ALA A 20 11.08 5.82 9.30
N VAL A 21 11.66 6.17 10.45
CA VAL A 21 13.09 6.11 10.72
C VAL A 21 13.56 4.65 10.68
N LEU A 22 14.43 4.32 9.73
CA LEU A 22 15.37 3.20 9.85
C LEU A 22 16.77 3.71 9.51
N VAL A 23 17.61 3.74 10.55
CA VAL A 23 19.02 4.12 10.50
C VAL A 23 19.80 3.02 9.78
N ALA A 24 20.51 3.37 8.71
CA ALA A 24 21.60 2.56 8.17
C ALA A 24 22.83 3.47 8.06
N ALA A 25 23.85 3.15 8.86
CA ALA A 25 25.13 3.86 8.87
C ALA A 25 26.06 3.36 7.75
N ALA A 26 26.68 4.34 7.07
CA ALA A 26 27.97 4.38 6.37
C ALA A 26 28.31 3.35 5.26
N ASP A 27 28.53 3.84 4.04
CA ASP A 27 29.88 4.15 3.54
C ASP A 27 29.80 5.13 2.35
N GLU A 28 30.78 6.03 2.22
CA GLU A 28 30.79 7.15 1.30
C GLU A 28 31.38 6.82 -0.08
N THR A 29 30.99 7.62 -1.08
CA THR A 29 31.67 7.85 -2.37
C THR A 29 31.35 6.89 -3.52
N GLY A 30 30.39 7.31 -4.34
CA GLY A 30 30.14 6.77 -5.67
C GLY A 30 28.73 7.15 -6.11
N ALA A 31 28.60 7.84 -7.25
CA ALA A 31 27.32 8.29 -7.80
C ALA A 31 26.21 7.23 -7.65
N PRO A 32 24.98 7.60 -7.22
CA PRO A 32 23.95 6.60 -6.96
C PRO A 32 23.46 6.03 -8.29
N ALA A 33 24.13 4.99 -8.78
CA ALA A 33 23.43 3.95 -9.51
C ALA A 33 22.29 3.53 -8.56
N VAL A 34 21.06 3.86 -8.95
CA VAL A 34 19.85 3.43 -8.23
C VAL A 34 19.87 1.91 -8.26
N ARG A 35 20.53 1.29 -7.30
CA ARG A 35 20.50 -0.16 -7.09
C ARG A 35 19.06 -0.43 -6.73
N LYS A 36 18.29 -0.96 -7.69
CA LYS A 36 16.93 -1.42 -7.44
C LYS A 36 17.03 -2.39 -6.26
N ALA A 37 16.56 -1.96 -5.09
CA ALA A 37 16.61 -2.79 -3.90
C ALA A 37 15.95 -4.14 -4.25
N PRO A 38 16.52 -5.26 -3.78
CA PRO A 38 15.94 -6.57 -4.02
C PRO A 38 14.47 -6.56 -3.57
N ILE A 39 13.61 -7.18 -4.38
CA ILE A 39 12.19 -7.29 -4.07
C ILE A 39 12.04 -8.04 -2.74
N HIS A 40 11.26 -7.48 -1.82
CA HIS A 40 11.04 -8.10 -0.52
C HIS A 40 10.22 -9.39 -0.68
N PRO A 41 10.61 -10.54 -0.10
CA PRO A 41 9.89 -11.82 -0.27
C PRO A 41 8.40 -11.74 0.11
N ALA A 42 8.06 -10.97 1.15
CA ALA A 42 6.66 -10.73 1.51
C ALA A 42 5.87 -10.01 0.42
N ALA A 43 6.50 -9.10 -0.36
CA ALA A 43 5.84 -8.42 -1.46
C ALA A 43 5.55 -9.38 -2.62
N GLU A 44 6.48 -10.28 -2.93
CA GLU A 44 6.30 -11.32 -3.94
C GLU A 44 5.15 -12.26 -3.56
N TYR A 45 5.19 -12.84 -2.35
CA TYR A 45 4.13 -13.74 -1.88
C TYR A 45 2.76 -13.05 -1.85
N PHE A 46 2.71 -11.84 -1.30
CA PHE A 46 1.49 -11.04 -1.27
C PHE A 46 0.94 -10.81 -2.68
N SER A 47 1.80 -10.42 -3.63
CA SER A 47 1.36 -10.16 -5.01
C SER A 47 0.79 -11.39 -5.69
N ALA A 48 1.37 -12.57 -5.47
CA ALA A 48 0.88 -13.82 -6.02
C ALA A 48 -0.54 -14.14 -5.48
N ARG A 49 -0.75 -14.03 -4.17
CA ARG A 49 -2.06 -14.24 -3.55
C ARG A 49 -3.10 -13.22 -3.99
N LEU A 50 -2.70 -11.95 -4.11
CA LEU A 50 -3.59 -10.89 -4.59
C LEU A 50 -4.01 -11.14 -6.05
N GLN A 51 -3.08 -11.54 -6.92
CA GLN A 51 -3.37 -11.87 -8.31
C GLN A 51 -4.32 -13.06 -8.43
N GLU A 52 -4.12 -14.11 -7.62
CA GLU A 52 -5.01 -15.27 -7.56
C GLU A 52 -6.45 -14.85 -7.21
N LEU A 53 -6.63 -14.04 -6.16
CA LEU A 53 -7.95 -13.54 -5.74
C LEU A 53 -8.60 -12.68 -6.82
N VAL A 54 -7.84 -11.75 -7.41
CA VAL A 54 -8.34 -10.86 -8.46
C VAL A 54 -8.74 -11.64 -9.72
N ALA A 55 -7.97 -12.66 -10.12
CA ALA A 55 -8.27 -13.47 -11.30
C ALA A 55 -9.57 -14.27 -11.15
N ALA A 56 -9.88 -14.70 -9.92
CA ALA A 56 -11.12 -15.39 -9.58
C ALA A 56 -12.34 -14.46 -9.56
N TRP A 57 -12.14 -13.13 -9.57
CA TRP A 57 -13.20 -12.14 -9.46
C TRP A 57 -13.63 -11.56 -10.81
N ASP A 58 -14.95 -11.52 -10.99
CA ASP A 58 -15.62 -10.94 -12.15
C ASP A 58 -16.53 -9.80 -11.70
N VAL A 59 -16.41 -8.65 -12.36
CA VAL A 59 -17.19 -7.44 -12.07
C VAL A 59 -18.26 -7.26 -13.13
N ARG A 60 -19.51 -7.15 -12.68
CA ARG A 60 -20.66 -6.88 -13.54
C ARG A 60 -20.87 -5.37 -13.69
N ASN A 61 -20.94 -4.89 -14.92
CA ASN A 61 -21.42 -3.55 -15.22
C ASN A 61 -22.95 -3.56 -15.17
N LEU A 62 -23.54 -2.72 -14.31
CA LEU A 62 -24.99 -2.71 -14.07
C LEU A 62 -25.79 -2.11 -15.24
N GLU A 63 -25.20 -1.17 -15.99
CA GLU A 63 -25.87 -0.47 -17.10
C GLU A 63 -25.92 -1.32 -18.37
N THR A 64 -24.84 -2.03 -18.66
CA THR A 64 -24.68 -2.84 -19.89
C THR A 64 -24.90 -4.33 -19.67
N GLY A 65 -24.98 -4.77 -18.40
CA GLY A 65 -25.07 -6.17 -18.01
C GLY A 65 -23.81 -6.99 -18.26
N ARG A 66 -22.76 -6.41 -18.85
CA ARG A 66 -21.53 -7.13 -19.22
C ARG A 66 -20.67 -7.44 -18.00
N THR A 67 -20.07 -8.61 -18.00
CA THR A 67 -19.11 -9.05 -16.99
C THR A 67 -17.69 -8.89 -17.52
N ARG A 68 -16.79 -8.35 -16.70
CA ARG A 68 -15.36 -8.21 -17.03
C ARG A 68 -14.50 -8.61 -15.84
N LYS A 69 -13.26 -9.01 -16.12
CA LYS A 69 -12.27 -9.28 -15.06
C LYS A 69 -11.98 -8.03 -14.24
N LEU A 70 -11.78 -8.23 -12.94
CA LEU A 70 -11.33 -7.16 -12.05
C LEU A 70 -9.91 -6.75 -12.45
N THR A 71 -9.69 -5.46 -12.68
CA THR A 71 -8.36 -4.91 -12.99
C THR A 71 -7.74 -4.31 -11.74
N PRO A 72 -6.41 -4.12 -11.67
CA PRO A 72 -5.77 -3.43 -10.54
C PRO A 72 -6.36 -2.04 -10.28
N LEU A 73 -6.66 -1.28 -11.33
CA LEU A 73 -7.32 0.01 -11.20
C LEU A 73 -8.76 -0.13 -10.67
N GLY A 74 -9.49 -1.16 -11.13
CA GLY A 74 -10.83 -1.47 -10.60
C GLY A 74 -10.78 -1.81 -9.11
N LEU A 75 -9.82 -2.62 -8.68
CA LEU A 75 -9.61 -2.97 -7.28
C LEU A 75 -9.28 -1.73 -6.44
N GLN A 76 -8.40 -0.85 -6.94
CA GLN A 76 -8.09 0.40 -6.23
C GLN A 76 -9.34 1.27 -6.05
N ARG A 77 -10.21 1.37 -7.05
CA ARG A 77 -11.46 2.13 -6.94
C ARG A 77 -12.43 1.52 -5.93
N LEU A 78 -12.60 0.20 -5.95
CA LEU A 78 -13.42 -0.51 -4.97
C LEU A 78 -12.92 -0.27 -3.53
N LEU A 79 -11.60 -0.29 -3.31
CA LEU A 79 -11.02 0.04 -2.01
C LEU A 79 -11.24 1.50 -1.64
N ALA A 80 -11.07 2.44 -2.57
CA ALA A 80 -11.29 3.85 -2.30
C ALA A 80 -12.76 4.17 -1.96
N GLU A 81 -13.71 3.40 -2.51
CA GLU A 81 -15.13 3.51 -2.18
C GLU A 81 -15.45 2.89 -0.80
N ARG A 82 -14.85 1.74 -0.46
CA ARG A 82 -15.09 1.02 0.80
C ARG A 82 -14.38 1.66 2.00
N ALA A 83 -13.13 2.05 1.82
CA ALA A 83 -12.21 2.51 2.85
C ALA A 83 -11.43 3.76 2.36
N PRO A 84 -12.09 4.92 2.26
CA PRO A 84 -11.51 6.14 1.69
C PRO A 84 -10.32 6.69 2.48
N GLU A 85 -10.18 6.34 3.75
CA GLU A 85 -9.07 6.71 4.63
C GLU A 85 -7.77 5.95 4.34
N LEU A 86 -7.83 4.83 3.60
CA LEU A 86 -6.63 4.09 3.21
C LEU A 86 -5.84 4.88 2.15
N PRO A 87 -4.55 5.18 2.40
CA PRO A 87 -3.73 5.90 1.44
C PRO A 87 -3.23 4.94 0.34
N VAL A 88 -4.13 4.47 -0.52
CA VAL A 88 -3.81 3.56 -1.64
C VAL A 88 -4.07 4.25 -2.97
N SER A 89 -2.98 4.79 -3.55
CA SER A 89 -3.02 5.37 -4.89
C SER A 89 -3.05 4.30 -6.00
N PRO A 90 -3.50 4.64 -7.23
CA PRO A 90 -3.44 3.72 -8.38
C PRO A 90 -2.03 3.17 -8.63
N SER A 91 -1.00 4.02 -8.55
CA SER A 91 0.40 3.60 -8.71
C SER A 91 0.84 2.64 -7.61
N GLN A 92 0.36 2.82 -6.38
CA GLN A 92 0.67 1.92 -5.27
C GLN A 92 -0.04 0.58 -5.39
N MET A 93 -1.30 0.57 -5.83
CA MET A 93 -2.00 -0.67 -6.17
C MET A 93 -1.26 -1.43 -7.28
N TYR A 94 -0.74 -0.73 -8.29
CA TYR A 94 0.09 -1.36 -9.31
C TYR A 94 1.36 -1.99 -8.70
N ARG A 95 2.05 -1.28 -7.80
CA ARG A 95 3.23 -1.81 -7.10
C ARG A 95 2.92 -3.05 -6.29
N TYR A 96 1.81 -3.05 -5.55
CA TYR A 96 1.31 -4.21 -4.81
C TYR A 96 1.02 -5.39 -5.74
N PHE A 97 0.29 -5.14 -6.82
CA PHE A 97 -0.11 -6.16 -7.78
C PHE A 97 1.08 -6.81 -8.48
N HIS A 98 2.20 -6.10 -8.65
CA HIS A 98 3.42 -6.63 -9.28
C HIS A 98 4.54 -6.97 -8.28
N GLY A 99 4.23 -7.05 -6.98
CA GLY A 99 5.20 -7.44 -5.94
C GLY A 99 6.35 -6.46 -5.76
N GLN A 100 6.20 -5.20 -6.16
CA GLN A 100 7.26 -4.19 -6.09
C GLN A 100 7.39 -3.57 -4.70
N THR A 101 6.38 -3.71 -3.85
CA THR A 101 6.38 -3.19 -2.49
C THR A 101 5.44 -4.01 -1.62
N ALA A 102 5.78 -4.17 -0.34
CA ALA A 102 4.93 -4.87 0.62
C ALA A 102 3.78 -3.96 1.08
N PRO A 103 2.56 -4.49 1.23
CA PRO A 103 1.44 -3.72 1.76
C PRO A 103 1.59 -3.46 3.26
N SER A 104 0.95 -2.40 3.74
CA SER A 104 0.75 -2.22 5.18
C SER A 104 -0.30 -3.21 5.70
N VAL A 105 -0.29 -3.45 7.01
CA VAL A 105 -1.24 -4.35 7.67
C VAL A 105 -2.69 -3.91 7.40
N ASN A 106 -3.01 -2.62 7.52
CA ASN A 106 -4.37 -2.11 7.24
C ASN A 106 -4.85 -2.46 5.82
N VAL A 107 -3.97 -2.34 4.82
CA VAL A 107 -4.30 -2.71 3.43
C VAL A 107 -4.58 -4.21 3.32
N VAL A 108 -3.82 -5.05 4.03
CA VAL A 108 -4.04 -6.50 4.04
C VAL A 108 -5.40 -6.85 4.63
N TYR A 109 -5.78 -6.25 5.76
CA TYR A 109 -7.08 -6.49 6.38
C TYR A 109 -8.25 -6.09 5.48
N GLU A 110 -8.15 -4.92 4.85
CA GLU A 110 -9.21 -4.38 4.00
C GLU A 110 -9.36 -5.16 2.70
N LEU A 111 -8.25 -5.62 2.12
CA LEU A 111 -8.28 -6.56 1.00
C LEU A 111 -8.85 -7.92 1.39
N ALA A 112 -8.45 -8.44 2.55
CA ALA A 112 -8.95 -9.72 3.03
C ALA A 112 -10.47 -9.68 3.23
N ASP A 113 -10.98 -8.63 3.87
CA ASP A 113 -12.41 -8.39 4.07
C ASP A 113 -13.15 -8.14 2.75
N LEU A 114 -12.55 -7.38 1.81
CA LEU A 114 -13.11 -7.21 0.46
C LEU A 114 -13.28 -8.54 -0.27
N PHE A 115 -12.28 -9.42 -0.22
CA PHE A 115 -12.29 -10.73 -0.89
C PHE A 115 -12.99 -11.83 -0.09
N GLY A 116 -13.43 -11.56 1.15
CA GLY A 116 -14.06 -12.55 2.02
C GLY A 116 -13.10 -13.65 2.50
N VAL A 117 -11.81 -13.35 2.63
CA VAL A 117 -10.77 -14.27 3.11
C VAL A 117 -10.21 -13.80 4.45
N ALA A 118 -9.56 -14.69 5.19
CA ALA A 118 -8.87 -14.30 6.41
C ALA A 118 -7.55 -13.55 6.09
N PRO A 119 -7.12 -12.55 6.89
CA PRO A 119 -5.88 -11.80 6.64
C PRO A 119 -4.61 -12.68 6.57
N ASN A 120 -4.59 -13.79 7.30
CA ASN A 120 -3.51 -14.77 7.28
C ASN A 120 -3.34 -15.48 5.91
N HIS A 121 -4.31 -15.35 4.99
CA HIS A 121 -4.19 -15.83 3.62
C HIS A 121 -2.99 -15.23 2.89
N PHE A 122 -2.65 -13.98 3.24
CA PHE A 122 -1.50 -13.25 2.69
C PHE A 122 -0.18 -13.54 3.42
N VAL A 123 -0.18 -14.44 4.40
CA VAL A 123 1.01 -14.85 5.15
C VAL A 123 1.36 -16.30 4.80
N PRO A 124 2.63 -16.61 4.46
CA PRO A 124 3.04 -17.99 4.22
C PRO A 124 2.82 -18.86 5.47
N LYS A 125 2.37 -20.10 5.25
CA LYS A 125 1.96 -21.02 6.35
C LYS A 125 3.08 -21.29 7.35
N GLU A 126 4.33 -21.28 6.91
CA GLU A 126 5.53 -21.45 7.75
C GLU A 126 5.71 -20.35 8.82
N PHE A 127 5.06 -19.20 8.66
CA PHE A 127 5.09 -18.10 9.63
C PHE A 127 3.84 -18.04 10.51
N LEU A 128 2.88 -18.94 10.31
CA LEU A 128 1.70 -19.02 11.17
C LEU A 128 1.99 -19.97 12.34
N PRO A 129 1.52 -19.65 13.56
CA PRO A 129 1.62 -20.58 14.67
C PRO A 129 0.87 -21.88 14.32
N GLU A 130 1.42 -23.03 14.72
CA GLU A 130 0.69 -24.29 14.62
C GLU A 130 -0.60 -24.18 15.46
N ALA A 131 -1.72 -24.51 14.83
CA ALA A 131 -3.06 -24.40 15.40
C ALA A 131 -3.39 -25.57 16.33
#